data_AF-A0A7Y0S247-F1
#
_entry.id   AF-A0A7Y0S247-F1
#
_cell.length_a   1.000
_cell.length_b   1.000
_cell.length_c   1.000
_cell.angle_alpha   90.00
_cell.angle_beta   90.00
_cell.angle_gamma   90.00
#
_symmetry.space_group_name_H-M   'P 1'
#
loop_
_entity.id
_entity.type
_entity.pdbx_description
1 polymer ?
#
loop_
_entity_poly.entity_id
_entity_poly.type
_entity_poly.pdbx_seq_one_letter_code
_entity_poly.pdbx_strand_id
1 'polypeptide(L)' 'LNLSKAHGESRLEQACKDALMLTKPNYTFINNLLKNNREGQLSKDNTSTPNLVHSNVRGPNCYH' A
#
# COMPACT_ATOMS: atom_id res chain seq x y z
N LEU A 1 21.66 -11.05 -8.20
CA LEU A 1 20.96 -10.17 -7.24
C LEU A 1 20.34 -11.05 -6.14
N ASN A 2 20.66 -10.88 -4.86
CA ASN A 2 20.22 -11.83 -3.80
C ASN A 2 18.69 -11.91 -3.63
N LEU A 3 17.97 -10.80 -3.83
CA LEU A 3 16.51 -10.79 -3.69
C LEU A 3 15.79 -11.59 -4.78
N SER A 4 16.26 -11.55 -6.03
CA SER A 4 15.59 -12.31 -7.11
C SER A 4 15.82 -13.82 -6.96
N LYS A 5 16.95 -14.23 -6.37
CA LYS A 5 17.19 -15.64 -6.01
C LYS A 5 16.28 -16.12 -4.87
N ALA A 6 15.98 -15.26 -3.91
CA ALA A 6 15.16 -15.61 -2.73
C ALA A 6 13.65 -15.57 -3.00
N HIS A 7 13.17 -14.57 -3.76
CA HIS A 7 11.75 -14.33 -3.97
C HIS A 7 11.27 -14.57 -5.40
N GLY A 8 12.18 -14.83 -6.35
CA GLY A 8 11.87 -14.94 -7.77
C GLY A 8 11.85 -13.58 -8.47
N GLU A 9 12.14 -13.61 -9.77
CA GLU A 9 12.24 -12.40 -10.59
C GLU A 9 10.90 -11.69 -10.74
N SER A 10 9.83 -12.44 -11.01
CA SER A 10 8.47 -11.91 -11.19
C SER A 10 8.00 -11.08 -9.98
N ARG A 11 8.21 -11.61 -8.76
CA ARG A 11 7.79 -10.93 -7.52
C ARG A 11 8.64 -9.68 -7.24
N LEU A 12 9.96 -9.78 -7.47
CA LEU A 12 10.86 -8.64 -7.33
C LEU A 12 10.49 -7.52 -8.31
N GLU A 13 10.18 -7.86 -9.55
CA GLU A 13 9.81 -6.88 -10.57
C GLU A 13 8.52 -6.15 -10.19
N GLN A 14 7.53 -6.88 -9.66
CA GLN A 14 6.28 -6.29 -9.19
C GLN A 14 6.50 -5.37 -7.98
N ALA A 15 7.32 -5.77 -7.02
CA ALA A 15 7.68 -4.92 -5.87
C ALA A 15 8.43 -3.66 -6.30
N CYS A 16 9.27 -3.76 -7.33
CA CYS A 16 9.97 -2.61 -7.91
C CYS A 16 9.00 -1.65 -8.60
N LYS A 17 8.01 -2.16 -9.34
CA LYS A 17 6.93 -1.35 -9.94
C LYS A 17 6.14 -0.60 -8.87
N ASP A 18 5.71 -1.27 -7.78
CA ASP A 18 5.00 -0.61 -6.68
C ASP A 18 5.87 0.47 -6.00
N ALA A 19 7.16 0.21 -5.82
CA ALA A 19 8.11 1.18 -5.26
C ALA A 19 8.28 2.42 -6.14
N LEU A 20 8.27 2.25 -7.47
CA LEU A 20 8.29 3.36 -8.42
C LEU A 20 6.98 4.15 -8.39
N MET A 21 5.82 3.48 -8.36
CA MET A 21 4.51 4.14 -8.28
C MET A 21 4.39 5.01 -7.02
N LEU A 22 4.90 4.53 -5.88
CA LEU A 22 4.89 5.31 -4.64
C LEU A 22 6.06 6.30 -4.49
N THR A 23 6.94 6.44 -5.49
CA THR A 23 8.16 7.27 -5.43
C THR A 23 9.10 6.89 -4.27
N LYS A 24 9.10 5.61 -3.89
CA LYS A 24 9.91 5.04 -2.79
C LYS A 24 10.83 3.91 -3.30
N PRO A 25 11.80 4.17 -4.20
CA PRO A 25 12.70 3.15 -4.74
C PRO A 25 13.83 2.79 -3.75
N ASN A 26 13.48 2.44 -2.52
CA ASN A 26 14.46 2.07 -1.50
C ASN A 26 14.42 0.56 -1.21
N TYR A 27 15.58 0.00 -0.90
CA TYR A 27 15.75 -1.43 -0.64
C TYR A 27 14.88 -1.91 0.52
N THR A 28 14.81 -1.15 1.62
CA THR A 28 14.04 -1.53 2.81
C THR A 28 12.57 -1.71 2.48
N PHE A 29 11.99 -0.81 1.69
CA PHE A 29 10.61 -0.86 1.25
C PHE A 29 10.35 -2.08 0.36
N ILE A 30 11.17 -2.29 -0.68
CA ILE A 30 11.06 -3.45 -1.58
C ILE A 30 11.20 -4.76 -0.81
N ASN A 31 12.18 -4.85 0.09
CA ASN A 31 12.36 -6.01 0.96
C ASN A 31 11.16 -6.23 1.89
N ASN A 32 10.56 -5.16 2.43
CA ASN A 32 9.38 -5.27 3.27
C ASN A 32 8.16 -5.77 2.49
N LEU A 33 7.95 -5.28 1.26
CA LEU A 33 6.92 -5.79 0.35
C LEU A 33 7.09 -7.29 0.12
N LEU A 34 8.29 -7.72 -0.29
CA LEU A 34 8.59 -9.12 -0.60
C LEU A 34 8.44 -10.02 0.63
N LYS A 35 8.87 -9.57 1.81
CA LYS A 35 8.72 -10.31 3.07
C LYS A 35 7.27 -10.51 3.47
N ASN A 36 6.39 -9.54 3.17
CA ASN A 36 4.97 -9.59 3.54
C ASN A 36 4.06 -10.05 2.39
N ASN A 37 4.62 -10.43 1.23
CA ASN A 37 3.86 -10.80 0.02
C ASN A 37 2.85 -9.70 -0.40
N ARG A 38 3.26 -8.44 -0.26
CA ARG A 38 2.41 -7.25 -0.55
C ARG A 38 2.62 -6.68 -1.94
N GLU A 39 3.54 -7.23 -2.72
CA GLU A 39 3.74 -6.83 -4.10
C GLU A 39 2.48 -7.04 -4.95
N GLY A 40 2.19 -6.09 -5.83
CA GLY A 40 1.00 -6.06 -6.67
C GLY A 40 -0.29 -5.65 -5.95
N GLN A 41 -0.25 -5.33 -4.65
CA GLN A 41 -1.42 -4.85 -3.91
C GLN A 41 -1.56 -3.32 -3.96
N LEU A 42 -0.44 -2.59 -3.98
CA LEU A 42 -0.45 -1.12 -4.04
C LEU A 42 -0.96 -0.61 -5.39
N SER A 43 -0.64 -1.32 -6.47
CA SER A 43 -1.19 -1.06 -7.80
C SER A 43 -2.72 -1.21 -7.88
N LYS A 44 -3.37 -1.88 -6.92
CA LYS A 44 -4.82 -2.15 -6.92
C LYS A 44 -5.64 -1.06 -6.24
N ASP A 45 -5.02 -0.07 -5.62
CA ASP A 45 -5.74 0.99 -4.92
C ASP A 45 -6.30 2.03 -5.90
N ASN A 46 -7.28 1.61 -6.69
CA ASN A 46 -8.38 2.46 -7.14
C ASN A 46 -9.59 2.17 -6.24
N THR A 47 -9.37 2.01 -4.93
CA THR A 47 -10.48 1.90 -3.99
C THR A 47 -11.05 3.30 -3.85
N SER A 48 -12.08 3.60 -4.64
CA SER A 48 -12.97 4.72 -4.39
C SER A 48 -13.43 4.61 -2.95
N THR A 49 -12.83 5.41 -2.05
CA THR A 49 -13.23 5.42 -0.66
C THR A 49 -14.67 5.92 -0.65
N PRO A 50 -15.65 5.08 -0.26
CA PRO A 50 -17.03 5.52 -0.26
C PRO A 50 -17.14 6.73 0.66
N ASN A 51 -17.94 7.71 0.26
CA ASN A 51 -18.20 8.87 1.10
C ASN A 51 -18.95 8.38 2.36
N LEU A 52 -18.22 8.26 3.47
CA LEU A 52 -18.76 7.81 4.75
C LEU A 52 -19.59 8.96 5.34
N VAL A 53 -20.90 8.93 5.07
CA VAL A 53 -21.84 9.86 5.70
C VAL A 53 -22.06 9.41 7.14
N HIS A 54 -21.54 10.19 8.09
CA HIS A 54 -21.77 9.98 9.52
C HIS A 54 -22.89 10.89 10.01
N SER A 55 -23.91 10.31 10.65
CA SER A 55 -24.88 11.10 11.41
C SER A 55 -24.19 11.73 12.62
N ASN A 56 -24.37 13.04 12.83
CA ASN A 56 -23.84 13.70 14.01
C ASN A 56 -24.53 13.16 15.27
N VAL A 57 -23.82 12.31 16.03
CA VAL A 57 -24.36 11.64 17.22
C VAL A 57 -24.54 12.62 18.39
N ARG A 58 -23.79 13.74 18.38
CA ARG A 58 -23.91 14.80 19.39
C ARG A 58 -24.67 15.95 18.75
N GLY A 59 -25.98 16.03 19.03
CA GLY A 59 -26.83 17.11 18.55
C GLY A 59 -26.24 18.50 18.81
N PRO A 60 -26.71 19.54 18.11
CA PRO A 60 -26.11 20.88 18.11
C PRO A 60 -25.98 21.55 19.50
N ASN A 61 -26.65 21.02 20.52
CA ASN A 61 -26.61 21.52 21.90
C ASN A 61 -25.51 20.88 22.78
N CYS A 62 -24.60 20.09 22.21
CA CYS A 62 -23.52 19.42 22.96
C CYS A 62 -22.16 20.17 22.93
N TYR A 63 -22.15 21.40 22.43
CA TYR A 63 -21.01 22.32 22.53
C TYR A 63 -21.38 23.42 23.54
N HIS A 64 -21.29 23.12 24.83
CA HIS A 64 -21.38 24.10 25.92
C HIS A 64 -20.02 24.20 26.60
#